data_AF-A0A0M0I0N7-F1
#
_entry.id   AF-A0A0M0I0N7-F1
#
_cell.length_a   1.000
_cell.length_b   1.000
_cell.length_c   1.000
_cell.angle_alpha   90.00
_cell.angle_beta   90.00
_cell.angle_gamma   90.00
#
_symmetry.space_group_name_H-M   'P 1'
#
loop_
_entity.id
_entity.type
_entity.pdbx_description
1 polymer ?
#
loop_
_entity_poly.entity_id
_entity_poly.type
_entity_poly.pdbx_seq_one_letter_code
_entity_poly.pdbx_strand_id
1 'polypeptide(L)'
;MMSAVLAGCAGSSDNVNFLQYQCEMGKSFAVAYFPEQERATLRLSGQEFPMIQVPSGSGTRYILDDGSAETQNPLTLYTKGNDARLEYERVIYKYCKTN
;
A
#
# COMPACT_ATOMS: atom_id res chain seq x y z
N MET A 1 -41.31 -6.30 29.31
CA MET A 1 -40.32 -5.22 29.49
C MET A 1 -39.44 -5.22 28.24
N MET A 2 -39.56 -4.20 27.40
CA MET A 2 -38.64 -3.96 26.27
C MET A 2 -37.28 -3.52 26.82
N SER A 3 -36.18 -4.05 26.28
CA SER A 3 -34.87 -3.41 26.36
C SER A 3 -34.05 -3.73 25.11
N ALA A 4 -33.31 -2.72 24.68
CA ALA A 4 -33.02 -2.38 23.31
C ALA A 4 -31.75 -3.02 22.73
N VAL A 5 -31.75 -3.11 21.40
CA VAL A 5 -30.60 -3.45 20.56
C VAL A 5 -29.62 -2.27 20.58
N LEU A 6 -28.41 -2.48 21.08
CA LEU A 6 -27.30 -1.55 20.87
C LEU A 6 -26.61 -1.92 19.55
N ALA A 7 -26.97 -1.21 18.49
CA ALA A 7 -26.24 -1.20 17.23
C ALA A 7 -24.90 -0.49 17.45
N GLY A 8 -23.82 -1.25 17.53
CA GLY A 8 -22.45 -0.73 17.54
C GLY A 8 -22.00 -0.43 16.11
N CYS A 9 -22.20 0.78 15.62
CA CYS A 9 -21.55 1.29 14.41
C CYS A 9 -20.42 2.22 14.84
N ALA A 10 -19.28 1.66 15.25
CA ALA A 10 -18.05 2.41 15.47
C ALA A 10 -17.04 2.04 14.37
N GLY A 11 -17.34 2.47 13.15
CA GLY A 11 -16.38 2.47 12.04
C GLY A 11 -15.92 3.90 11.80
N SER A 12 -15.09 4.44 12.70
CA SER A 12 -14.37 5.69 12.42
C SER A 12 -13.26 5.38 11.43
N SER A 13 -13.62 5.23 10.16
CA SER A 13 -12.63 5.23 9.09
C SER A 13 -12.19 6.68 8.93
N ASP A 14 -11.04 7.03 9.51
CA ASP A 14 -10.25 8.13 8.97
C ASP A 14 -10.23 7.97 7.44
N ASN A 15 -10.62 9.01 6.70
CA ASN A 15 -10.72 8.97 5.23
C ASN A 15 -9.31 8.86 4.63
N VAL A 16 -8.69 7.69 4.77
CA VAL A 16 -7.42 7.34 4.16
C VAL A 16 -7.67 7.21 2.66
N ASN A 17 -7.15 8.18 1.90
CA ASN A 17 -7.32 8.19 0.45
C ASN A 17 -6.34 7.20 -0.19
N PHE A 18 -6.89 6.16 -0.81
CA PHE A 18 -6.12 5.16 -1.53
C PHE A 18 -6.02 5.53 -3.01
N LEU A 19 -4.79 5.72 -3.47
CA LEU A 19 -4.48 5.95 -4.87
C LEU A 19 -4.40 4.60 -5.61
N GLN A 20 -5.27 4.42 -6.59
CA GLN A 20 -5.37 3.18 -7.36
C GLN A 20 -4.33 3.16 -8.49
N TYR A 21 -3.52 2.11 -8.53
CA TYR A 21 -2.63 1.80 -9.64
C TYR A 21 -3.24 0.70 -10.51
N GLN A 22 -3.24 0.93 -11.81
CA GLN A 22 -3.57 -0.08 -12.82
C GLN A 22 -2.29 -0.53 -13.51
N CYS A 23 -2.07 -1.84 -13.58
CA CYS A 23 -0.86 -2.46 -14.11
C CYS A 23 -1.17 -3.28 -15.37
N GLU A 24 -0.11 -3.82 -15.97
CA GLU A 24 -0.22 -4.77 -17.07
C GLU A 24 -1.03 -6.03 -16.67
N MET A 25 -1.64 -6.69 -17.66
CA MET A 25 -2.39 -7.94 -17.50
C MET A 25 -3.58 -7.83 -16.53
N GLY A 26 -4.20 -6.64 -16.43
CA GLY A 26 -5.38 -6.40 -15.60
C GLY A 26 -5.11 -6.42 -14.09
N LYS A 27 -3.85 -6.51 -13.67
CA LYS A 27 -3.45 -6.45 -12.27
C LYS A 27 -3.60 -5.03 -11.72
N SER A 28 -3.83 -4.92 -10.42
CA SER A 28 -3.97 -3.63 -9.76
C SER A 28 -3.67 -3.72 -8.28
N PHE A 29 -3.34 -2.59 -7.67
CA PHE A 29 -3.18 -2.41 -6.22
C PHE A 29 -3.46 -0.95 -5.87
N ALA A 30 -3.66 -0.65 -4.59
CA ALA A 30 -3.87 0.72 -4.14
C ALA A 30 -2.88 1.09 -3.04
N VAL A 31 -2.52 2.37 -2.95
CA VAL A 31 -1.57 2.86 -1.94
C VAL A 31 -2.11 4.11 -1.28
N ALA A 32 -2.10 4.14 0.04
CA ALA A 32 -2.26 5.36 0.80
C ALA A 32 -0.87 5.85 1.25
N TYR A 33 -0.55 7.11 0.96
CA TYR A 33 0.76 7.69 1.28
C TYR A 33 0.65 8.62 2.50
N PHE A 34 1.63 8.52 3.40
CA PHE A 34 1.79 9.36 4.58
C PHE A 34 3.18 10.02 4.54
N PRO A 35 3.39 11.03 3.67
CA PRO A 35 4.71 11.57 3.39
C PRO A 35 5.39 12.18 4.61
N GLU A 36 4.63 12.84 5.49
CA GLU A 36 5.14 13.42 6.76
C GLU A 36 5.71 12.37 7.73
N GLN A 37 5.38 11.10 7.52
CA GLN A 37 5.83 9.97 8.35
C GLN A 37 6.78 9.05 7.60
N GLU A 38 7.09 9.33 6.32
CA GLU A 38 7.86 8.43 5.46
C GLU A 38 7.26 7.01 5.40
N ARG A 39 5.92 6.92 5.48
CA ARG A 39 5.16 5.67 5.51
C ARG A 39 4.15 5.59 4.37
N ALA A 40 3.74 4.37 4.07
CA ALA A 40 2.59 4.11 3.21
C ALA A 40 1.83 2.88 3.69
N THR A 41 0.58 2.73 3.26
CA THR A 41 -0.17 1.49 3.38
C THR A 41 -0.49 0.99 1.98
N LEU A 42 0.10 -0.15 1.60
CA LEU A 42 -0.25 -0.84 0.36
C LEU A 42 -1.47 -1.72 0.61
N ARG A 43 -2.46 -1.66 -0.27
CA ARG A 43 -3.60 -2.57 -0.31
C ARG A 43 -3.52 -3.44 -1.56
N LEU A 44 -3.45 -4.76 -1.35
CA LEU A 44 -3.40 -5.76 -2.41
C LEU A 44 -4.35 -6.90 -2.08
N SER A 45 -5.27 -7.22 -3.00
CA SER A 45 -6.28 -8.30 -2.82
C SER A 45 -7.07 -8.21 -1.51
N GLY A 46 -7.35 -6.98 -1.05
CA GLY A 46 -8.09 -6.72 0.21
C GLY A 46 -7.25 -6.82 1.49
N GLN A 47 -5.97 -7.18 1.39
CA GLN A 47 -5.03 -7.15 2.51
C GLN A 47 -4.24 -5.85 2.51
N GLU A 48 -3.93 -5.36 3.71
CA GLU A 48 -3.15 -4.15 3.93
C GLU A 48 -1.77 -4.48 4.46
N PHE A 49 -0.77 -3.85 3.87
CA PHE A 49 0.64 -4.03 4.19
C PHE A 49 1.19 -2.67 4.61
N PRO A 50 1.59 -2.50 5.88
CA PRO A 50 2.26 -1.28 6.32
C PRO A 50 3.64 -1.21 5.68
N MET A 51 4.01 -0.05 5.17
CA MET A 51 5.24 0.16 4.44
C MET A 51 6.04 1.31 5.06
N ILE A 52 7.37 1.17 5.03
CA ILE A 52 8.33 2.21 5.38
C ILE A 52 9.13 2.62 4.15
N GLN A 53 9.39 3.92 4.01
CA GLN A 53 10.24 4.44 2.96
C GLN A 53 11.71 4.13 3.29
N VAL A 54 12.48 3.78 2.26
CA VAL A 54 13.92 3.52 2.37
C VAL A 54 14.67 4.33 1.31
N PRO A 55 15.97 4.60 1.51
CA PRO A 55 16.78 5.33 0.53
C PRO A 55 16.70 4.73 -0.88
N SER A 56 16.60 5.59 -1.89
CA SER A 56 16.56 5.20 -3.30
C SER A 56 17.37 6.18 -4.15
N GLY A 57 18.05 5.66 -5.18
CA GLY A 57 18.80 6.48 -6.14
C GLY A 57 17.91 7.25 -7.14
N SER A 58 16.64 6.86 -7.28
CA SER A 58 15.67 7.56 -8.12
C SER A 58 14.25 7.24 -7.66
N GLY A 59 13.39 8.25 -7.62
CA GLY A 59 12.01 8.09 -7.15
C GLY A 59 11.95 7.68 -5.68
N THR A 60 10.83 7.10 -5.28
CA THR A 60 10.60 6.67 -3.89
C THR A 60 10.48 5.16 -3.82
N ARG A 61 11.15 4.56 -2.84
CA ARG A 61 11.12 3.12 -2.58
C ARG A 61 10.53 2.89 -1.19
N TYR A 62 9.60 1.95 -1.11
CA TYR A 62 9.00 1.48 0.13
C TYR A 62 9.19 -0.03 0.26
N ILE A 63 9.35 -0.51 1.49
CA ILE A 63 9.40 -1.94 1.83
C ILE A 63 8.40 -2.24 2.94
N LEU A 64 8.04 -3.52 3.12
CA LEU A 64 7.17 -3.96 4.23
C LEU A 64 7.80 -3.60 5.59
N ASP A 65 6.99 -3.05 6.49
CA ASP A 65 7.38 -2.75 7.87
C ASP A 65 7.20 -3.98 8.77
N ASP A 66 7.97 -5.04 8.50
CA ASP A 66 7.96 -6.31 9.26
C ASP A 66 9.27 -6.57 10.02
N GLY A 67 10.21 -5.61 9.99
CA GLY A 67 11.54 -5.75 10.58
C GLY A 67 12.51 -6.60 9.77
N SER A 68 12.14 -7.07 8.58
CA SER A 68 13.08 -7.74 7.67
C SER A 68 14.12 -6.76 7.11
N ALA A 69 15.30 -7.28 6.79
CA ALA A 69 16.34 -6.48 6.15
C ALA A 69 15.91 -6.03 4.74
N GLU A 70 16.33 -4.83 4.32
CA GLU A 70 15.96 -4.27 3.01
C GLU A 70 16.26 -5.19 1.80
N THR A 71 17.30 -6.02 1.91
CA THR A 71 17.76 -6.94 0.85
C THR A 71 16.95 -8.23 0.77
N GLN A 72 16.12 -8.53 1.78
CA GLN A 72 15.35 -9.76 1.90
C GLN A 72 13.85 -9.51 2.03
N ASN A 73 13.42 -8.24 1.91
CA ASN A 73 12.03 -7.88 2.14
C ASN A 73 11.11 -8.49 1.07
N PRO A 74 10.04 -9.21 1.47
CA PRO A 74 9.17 -9.93 0.55
C PRO A 74 8.27 -9.01 -0.30
N LEU A 75 8.20 -7.72 0.01
CA LEU A 75 7.30 -6.78 -0.62
C LEU A 75 7.98 -5.42 -0.78
N THR A 76 8.33 -5.07 -2.01
CA THR A 76 8.96 -3.79 -2.34
C THR A 76 8.14 -3.03 -3.36
N LEU A 77 7.84 -1.77 -3.06
CA LEU A 77 7.14 -0.84 -3.95
C LEU A 77 8.13 0.25 -4.41
N TYR A 78 8.26 0.40 -5.72
CA TYR A 78 9.00 1.49 -6.36
C TYR A 78 8.02 2.43 -7.02
N THR A 79 8.22 3.74 -6.86
CA THR A 79 7.35 4.78 -7.41
C THR A 79 8.17 5.92 -8.01
N LYS A 80 7.66 6.55 -9.07
CA LYS A 80 8.25 7.75 -9.68
C LYS A 80 7.17 8.53 -10.43
N GLY A 81 6.76 9.68 -9.88
CA GLY A 81 5.60 10.41 -10.41
C GLY A 81 4.35 9.54 -10.32
N ASN A 82 3.67 9.33 -11.46
CA ASN A 82 2.47 8.49 -11.54
C ASN A 82 2.78 7.02 -11.84
N ASP A 83 4.06 6.67 -12.06
CA ASP A 83 4.48 5.30 -12.36
C ASP A 83 4.83 4.53 -11.08
N ALA A 84 4.52 3.23 -11.08
CA ALA A 84 4.94 2.31 -10.04
C ALA A 84 5.32 0.92 -10.56
N ARG A 85 6.06 0.21 -9.72
CA ARG A 85 6.35 -1.22 -9.83
C ARG A 85 6.25 -1.83 -8.45
N LEU A 86 5.46 -2.90 -8.34
CA LEU A 86 5.35 -3.67 -7.10
C LEU A 86 6.00 -5.04 -7.29
N GLU A 87 6.91 -5.38 -6.40
CA GLU A 87 7.51 -6.71 -6.27
C GLU A 87 6.92 -7.35 -5.02
N TYR A 88 6.13 -8.40 -5.21
CA TYR A 88 5.49 -9.14 -4.12
C TYR A 88 5.84 -10.62 -4.24
N GLU A 89 6.64 -11.13 -3.31
CA GLU A 89 7.24 -12.44 -3.33
C GLU A 89 7.98 -12.71 -4.66
N ARG A 90 7.37 -13.50 -5.56
CA ARG A 90 7.91 -13.85 -6.89
C ARG A 90 7.12 -13.21 -8.04
N VAL A 91 6.12 -12.39 -7.72
CA VAL A 91 5.24 -11.74 -8.70
C VAL A 91 5.62 -10.28 -8.83
N ILE A 92 5.78 -9.82 -10.06
CA ILE A 92 6.10 -8.43 -10.37
C ILE A 92 4.91 -7.79 -11.08
N TYR A 93 4.38 -6.74 -10.50
CA TYR A 93 3.40 -5.84 -11.12
C TYR A 93 4.18 -4.75 -11.83
N LYS A 94 4.16 -4.77 -13.16
CA LYS A 94 4.92 -3.87 -14.03
C LYS A 94 4.00 -2.88 -14.74
N TYR A 95 4.61 -1.78 -15.18
CA TYR A 95 3.95 -0.69 -15.92
C TYR A 95 2.70 -0.18 -15.22
N CYS A 96 2.76 -0.08 -13.89
CA CYS A 96 1.64 0.39 -13.10
C CYS A 96 1.54 1.90 -13.16
N LYS A 97 0.34 2.44 -13.38
CA LYS A 97 0.09 3.88 -13.44
C LYS A 97 -1.18 4.25 -12.68
N THR A 98 -1.18 5.46 -12.15
CA THR A 98 -2.39 6.14 -11.66
C THR A 98 -3.00 6.95 -12.78
N ASN A 99 -4.33 7.01 -12.85
CA ASN A 99 -5.05 7.85 -13.82
C ASN A 99 -5.05 9.32 -13.41
#